data_AF-A0A9D7UEA3-F1
#
_entry.id   AF-A0A9D7UEA3-F1
#
_cell.length_a   1.000
_cell.length_b   1.000
_cell.length_c   1.000
_cell.angle_alpha   90.00
_cell.angle_beta   90.00
_cell.angle_gamma   90.00
#
_symmetry.space_group_name_H-M   'P 1'
#
loop_
_entity.id
_entity.type
_entity.pdbx_description
1 polymer ?
#
loop_
_entity_poly.entity_id
_entity_poly.type
_entity_poly.pdbx_seq_one_letter_code
_entity_poly.pdbx_strand_id
1 'polypeptide(L)'
;LDKLNNNVKILFAKKLSQIVKNPEIGKDLGNKNNLNLAGLKKVYFDNKRYRIVYKVKEKEIIIHIITIGKRDNMKVYKQADERYKNVNN
;
A
#
# COMPACT_ATOMS: atom_id res chain seq x y z
N LEU A 1 6.57 3.41 6.00
CA LEU A 1 6.67 4.68 5.21
C LEU A 1 7.28 5.81 6.03
N ASP A 2 7.53 5.60 7.32
CA ASP A 2 7.68 6.67 8.31
C ASP A 2 9.00 7.42 8.23
N LYS A 3 10.01 6.83 7.56
CA LYS A 3 11.31 7.45 7.26
C LYS A 3 11.31 8.36 6.03
N LEU A 4 10.22 8.45 5.26
CA LEU A 4 10.13 9.33 4.08
C LEU A 4 9.60 10.71 4.49
N ASN A 5 10.06 11.78 3.83
CA ASN A 5 9.46 13.10 4.03
C ASN A 5 8.01 13.15 3.47
N ASN A 6 7.20 14.08 3.95
CA ASN A 6 5.77 14.15 3.61
C ASN A 6 5.51 14.32 2.10
N ASN A 7 6.37 15.07 1.41
CA ASN A 7 6.25 15.24 -0.04
C ASN A 7 6.45 13.91 -0.76
N VAL A 8 7.47 13.14 -0.37
CA VAL A 8 7.71 11.79 -0.93
C VAL A 8 6.56 10.85 -0.56
N LYS A 9 5.95 10.95 0.62
CA LYS A 9 4.74 10.15 0.98
C LYS A 9 3.53 10.49 0.10
N ILE A 10 3.28 11.78 -0.18
CA ILE A 10 2.19 12.21 -1.07
C ILE A 10 2.44 11.71 -2.50
N LEU A 11 3.67 11.86 -3.00
CA LEU A 11 4.05 11.36 -4.33
C LEU A 11 3.97 9.84 -4.40
N PHE A 12 4.36 9.15 -3.33
CA PHE A 12 4.19 7.71 -3.17
C PHE A 12 2.70 7.33 -3.22
N ALA A 13 1.83 7.98 -2.45
CA ALA A 13 0.39 7.69 -2.44
C ALA A 13 -0.26 7.92 -3.82
N LYS A 14 0.14 9.00 -4.52
CA LYS A 14 -0.27 9.25 -5.91
C LYS A 14 0.18 8.12 -6.84
N LYS A 15 1.45 7.70 -6.76
CA LYS A 15 1.96 6.60 -7.57
C LYS A 15 1.31 5.27 -7.20
N LEU A 16 1.08 5.01 -5.92
CA LEU A 16 0.37 3.83 -5.43
C LEU A 16 -1.06 3.78 -5.96
N SER A 17 -1.78 4.90 -5.98
CA SER A 17 -3.11 4.96 -6.60
C SER A 17 -3.07 4.59 -8.08
N GLN A 18 -2.02 4.99 -8.80
CA GLN A 18 -1.82 4.56 -10.20
C GLN A 18 -1.55 3.05 -10.29
N ILE A 19 -0.71 2.49 -9.42
CA ILE A 19 -0.44 1.04 -9.35
C ILE A 19 -1.72 0.27 -9.03
N VAL A 20 -2.53 0.73 -8.08
CA VAL A 20 -3.80 0.07 -7.72
C VAL A 20 -4.78 0.07 -8.89
N LYS A 21 -4.82 1.15 -9.69
CA LYS A 21 -5.67 1.25 -10.89
C LYS A 21 -5.15 0.43 -12.07
N ASN A 22 -3.84 0.34 -12.24
CA ASN A 22 -3.18 -0.42 -13.29
C ASN A 22 -1.90 -1.08 -12.74
N PRO A 23 -2.01 -2.31 -12.19
CA PRO A 23 -0.87 -3.01 -11.60
C PRO A 23 0.26 -3.30 -12.59
N GLU A 24 -0.02 -3.33 -13.90
CA GLU A 24 0.94 -3.59 -14.96
C GLU A 24 1.76 -2.36 -15.37
N ILE A 25 1.55 -1.20 -14.74
CA ILE A 25 2.33 0.03 -15.02
C ILE A 25 3.84 -0.09 -14.72
N GLY A 26 4.21 -1.06 -13.89
CA GLY A 26 5.60 -1.32 -13.50
C GLY A 26 6.33 -2.22 -14.49
N LYS A 27 7.63 -2.02 -14.62
CA LYS A 27 8.50 -2.90 -15.42
C LYS A 27 8.87 -4.14 -14.62
N ASP A 28 8.79 -5.31 -15.24
CA ASP A 28 9.25 -6.56 -14.62
C ASP A 28 10.74 -6.49 -14.25
N LEU A 29 11.07 -7.11 -13.12
CA LEU A 29 12.42 -7.32 -12.67
C LEU A 29 12.86 -8.74 -13.04
N GLY A 30 14.06 -8.85 -13.62
CA GLY A 30 14.80 -10.10 -13.72
C GLY A 30 15.79 -10.24 -12.56
N ASN A 31 16.33 -11.45 -12.41
CA ASN A 31 17.39 -11.71 -11.44
C ASN A 31 18.64 -10.89 -11.78
N LYS A 32 19.27 -10.28 -10.77
CA LYS A 32 20.46 -9.44 -10.95
C LYS A 32 21.28 -9.37 -9.66
N ASN A 33 22.61 -9.32 -9.78
CA ASN A 33 23.53 -9.18 -8.63
C ASN A 33 23.26 -10.20 -7.50
N ASN A 34 23.05 -11.47 -7.85
CA ASN A 34 22.68 -12.56 -6.91
C ASN A 34 21.34 -12.35 -6.15
N LEU A 35 20.46 -11.48 -6.65
CA LEU A 35 19.11 -11.29 -6.11
C LEU A 35 18.08 -11.99 -7.00
N ASN A 36 17.20 -12.80 -6.39
CA ASN A 36 16.02 -13.34 -7.05
C ASN A 36 14.89 -12.31 -7.00
N LEU A 37 14.62 -11.66 -8.14
CA LEU A 37 13.60 -10.62 -8.27
C LEU A 37 12.52 -11.00 -9.29
N ALA A 38 12.58 -12.22 -9.81
CA ALA A 38 11.59 -12.74 -10.75
C ALA A 38 10.17 -12.66 -10.15
N GLY A 39 9.22 -12.19 -10.95
CA GLY A 39 7.84 -11.98 -10.52
C GLY A 39 7.60 -10.70 -9.71
N LEU A 40 8.60 -9.83 -9.56
CA LEU A 40 8.43 -8.48 -9.02
C LEU A 40 8.41 -7.44 -10.16
N LYS A 41 7.69 -6.36 -9.94
CA LYS A 41 7.65 -5.18 -10.81
C LYS A 41 8.25 -3.98 -10.10
N LYS A 42 8.77 -3.02 -10.87
CA LYS A 42 9.21 -1.71 -10.37
C LYS A 42 8.60 -0.55 -11.13
N VAL A 43 8.29 0.53 -10.41
CA VAL A 43 7.96 1.83 -11.01
C VAL A 43 8.71 2.95 -10.31
N TYR A 44 9.27 3.87 -11.09
CA TYR A 44 9.92 5.08 -10.56
C TYR A 44 8.88 6.16 -10.25
N PHE A 45 9.17 6.98 -9.25
CA PHE A 45 8.45 8.22 -8.97
C PHE A 45 9.44 9.30 -8.48
N ASP A 46 8.96 10.53 -8.36
CA ASP A 46 9.77 11.69 -7.94
C ASP A 46 11.07 11.83 -8.76
N ASN A 47 10.93 12.12 -10.07
CA ASN A 47 12.05 12.31 -10.99
C ASN A 47 13.11 11.18 -10.94
N LYS A 48 12.67 9.93 -10.77
CA LYS A 48 13.49 8.71 -10.66
C LYS A 48 14.36 8.62 -9.40
N ARG A 49 14.19 9.52 -8.43
CA ARG A 49 14.89 9.45 -7.13
C ARG A 49 14.43 8.26 -6.30
N TYR A 50 13.18 7.82 -6.47
CA TYR A 50 12.60 6.70 -5.74
C TYR A 50 11.97 5.65 -6.66
N ARG A 51 11.88 4.41 -6.16
CA ARG A 51 11.23 3.27 -6.82
C ARG A 51 10.31 2.53 -5.85
N ILE A 52 9.15 2.11 -6.33
CA ILE A 52 8.28 1.14 -5.66
C ILE A 52 8.55 -0.21 -6.29
N VAL A 53 8.88 -1.22 -5.49
CA VAL A 53 8.98 -2.62 -5.91
C VAL A 53 7.79 -3.36 -5.31
N TYR A 54 7.03 -4.04 -6.15
CA TYR A 54 5.80 -4.70 -5.73
C TYR A 54 5.58 -6.00 -6.51
N LYS A 55 4.76 -6.88 -5.95
CA LYS A 55 4.28 -8.09 -6.61
C LYS A 55 2.82 -7.89 -6.95
N VAL A 56 2.44 -8.19 -8.19
CA VAL A 56 1.02 -8.30 -8.54
C VAL A 56 0.58 -9.71 -8.18
N LYS A 57 -0.44 -9.79 -7.34
CA LYS A 57 -1.13 -11.05 -7.06
C LYS A 57 -2.53 -10.91 -7.64
N GLU A 58 -2.67 -11.29 -8.90
CA GLU A 58 -3.89 -11.10 -9.71
C GLU A 58 -5.16 -11.74 -9.11
N LYS A 59 -5.01 -12.55 -8.06
CA LYS A 59 -6.09 -13.29 -7.39
C LYS A 59 -6.23 -13.00 -5.88
N GLU A 60 -5.59 -11.95 -5.33
CA GLU A 60 -5.75 -11.56 -3.92
C GLU A 60 -6.34 -10.14 -3.76
N ILE A 61 -7.34 -9.97 -2.88
CA ILE A 61 -7.80 -8.67 -2.37
C ILE A 61 -7.65 -8.68 -0.84
N ILE A 62 -6.89 -7.74 -0.27
CA ILE A 62 -6.84 -7.58 1.20
C ILE A 62 -6.98 -6.11 1.59
N ILE A 63 -8.12 -5.82 2.20
CA ILE A 63 -8.46 -4.55 2.84
C ILE A 63 -8.99 -4.90 4.22
N HIS A 64 -8.36 -4.37 5.28
CA HIS A 64 -8.88 -4.53 6.64
C HIS A 64 -9.26 -3.18 7.23
N ILE A 65 -10.43 -2.72 6.81
CA ILE A 65 -11.09 -1.55 7.36
C ILE A 65 -11.73 -1.99 8.67
N ILE A 66 -11.19 -1.50 9.79
CA ILE A 66 -11.67 -1.86 11.13
C ILE A 66 -13.11 -1.36 11.36
N THR A 67 -13.39 -0.11 10.96
CA THR A 67 -14.75 0.45 10.82
C THR A 67 -14.70 1.80 10.09
N ILE A 68 -15.81 2.23 9.49
CA ILE A 68 -16.03 3.56 8.89
C ILE A 68 -17.39 4.09 9.39
N GLY A 69 -17.49 5.38 9.72
CA GLY A 69 -18.76 5.97 10.18
C GLY A 69 -18.73 7.50 10.33
N LYS A 70 -19.93 8.09 10.34
CA LYS A 70 -20.16 9.53 10.54
C LYS A 70 -19.80 9.95 11.97
N ARG A 71 -19.52 11.25 12.19
CA ARG A 71 -19.29 11.82 13.53
C ARG A 71 -20.63 12.04 14.25
N ASP A 72 -21.20 10.94 14.75
CA ASP A 72 -22.45 10.92 15.52
C ASP A 72 -22.17 10.38 16.92
N ASN A 73 -21.98 11.30 17.88
CA ASN A 73 -21.91 11.05 19.32
C ASN A 73 -21.25 9.71 19.73
N MET A 74 -20.01 9.47 19.27
CA MET A 74 -19.15 8.32 19.62
C MET A 74 -19.53 6.95 19.06
N LYS A 75 -20.57 6.82 18.22
CA LYS A 75 -20.98 5.55 17.60
C LYS A 75 -19.87 4.83 16.83
N VAL A 76 -19.13 5.53 15.96
CA VAL A 76 -18.05 4.93 15.14
C VAL A 76 -16.84 4.50 15.97
N TYR A 77 -16.64 5.12 17.13
CA TYR A 77 -15.48 4.86 18.00
C TYR A 77 -15.72 3.70 18.96
N LYS A 78 -16.92 3.56 19.53
CA LYS A 78 -17.25 2.37 20.33
C LYS A 78 -17.28 1.11 19.46
N GLN A 79 -17.82 1.23 18.25
CA GLN A 79 -17.76 0.19 17.23
C GLN A 79 -16.33 -0.17 16.79
N ALA A 80 -15.37 0.75 16.85
CA ALA A 80 -13.95 0.44 16.59
C ALA A 80 -13.28 -0.26 17.77
N ASP A 81 -13.68 0.07 19.01
CA ASP A 81 -13.06 -0.39 20.24
C ASP A 81 -13.41 -1.85 20.61
N GLU A 82 -14.68 -2.26 20.50
CA GLU A 82 -15.07 -3.66 20.67
C GLU A 82 -14.45 -4.57 19.60
N ARG A 83 -14.40 -4.08 18.35
CA ARG A 83 -13.86 -4.83 17.21
C ARG A 83 -12.35 -4.98 17.27
N TYR A 84 -11.64 -4.02 17.86
CA TYR A 84 -10.19 -4.08 17.98
C TYR A 84 -9.71 -4.93 19.16
N LYS A 85 -10.51 -5.06 20.22
CA LYS A 85 -10.15 -5.85 21.42
C LYS A 85 -10.36 -7.35 21.24
N ASN A 86 -11.45 -7.79 20.61
CA ASN A 86 -11.74 -9.21 20.34
C ASN A 86 -10.81 -9.87 19.30
N VAL A 87 -10.08 -9.08 18.51
CA VAL A 87 -9.11 -9.56 17.51
C VAL A 87 -7.71 -9.77 18.11
N ASN A 88 -7.44 -9.23 19.31
CA ASN A 88 -6.12 -9.22 19.95
C ASN A 88 -6.11 -9.87 21.37
N ASN A 89 -7.03 -10.80 21.65
CA ASN A 89 -6.91 -11.77 22.74
C ASN A 89 -6.67 -13.17 22.17
#